data_AF-A0A914X398-F1
#
_entry.id   AF-A0A914X398-F1
#
_cell.length_a   1.000
_cell.length_b   1.000
_cell.length_c   1.000
_cell.angle_alpha   90.00
_cell.angle_beta   90.00
_cell.angle_gamma   90.00
#
_symmetry.space_group_name_H-M   'P 1'
#
loop_
_entity.id
_entity.type
_entity.pdbx_description
1 polymer ?
#
loop_
_entity_poly.entity_id
_entity_poly.type
_entity_poly.pdbx_seq_one_letter_code
_entity_poly.pdbx_strand_id
1 'polypeptide(L)'
;TRFHVVRLVDGHQSDVKYIARPFFTFHHVNAFERDDCIVVDFCAYESAKLLTQFKLSELRQGRLPTEKAYLTRVIIPLNIPKGAKAGQNLLEGVSFAGHCKAVVHTDGCSIFLVSEMVVDTPFEMPRINYALVNGLPYRFVYGSALPGNDRVSLVKVDVISKAVQTWWAGSATFYAGEPVFVPRTGNSSEDDGKYLLRNENVFIEVI
;
A
#
# COMPACT_ATOMS: atom_id res chain seq x y z
N THR A 1 8.25 13.27 2.66
CA THR A 1 7.49 12.64 3.77
C THR A 1 8.45 12.13 4.83
N ARG A 2 8.06 12.12 6.11
CA ARG A 2 8.86 11.56 7.21
C ARG A 2 8.19 10.28 7.73
N PHE A 3 8.98 9.23 7.94
CA PHE A 3 8.52 8.00 8.60
C PHE A 3 9.01 8.02 10.05
N HIS A 4 8.09 7.77 10.98
CA HIS A 4 8.40 7.66 12.40
C HIS A 4 8.32 6.18 12.80
N VAL A 5 9.40 5.65 13.34
CA VAL A 5 9.45 4.28 13.87
C VAL A 5 9.45 4.38 15.38
N VAL A 6 8.46 3.75 16.02
CA VAL A 6 8.29 3.71 17.47
C VAL A 6 8.15 2.26 17.88
N ARG A 7 8.99 1.83 18.82
CA ARG A 7 8.92 0.49 19.40
C ARG A 7 7.68 0.41 20.29
N LEU A 8 6.76 -0.50 19.97
CA LEU A 8 5.45 -0.56 20.64
C LEU A 8 5.52 -0.98 22.11
N VAL A 9 6.49 -1.82 22.48
CA VAL A 9 6.58 -2.38 23.83
C VAL A 9 6.91 -1.35 24.91
N ASP A 10 7.59 -0.26 24.54
CA ASP A 10 8.06 0.76 25.49
C ASP A 10 7.95 2.20 24.98
N GLY A 11 7.42 2.42 23.78
CA GLY A 11 7.25 3.73 23.19
C GLY A 11 8.54 4.41 22.75
N HIS A 12 9.68 3.70 22.75
CA HIS A 12 10.94 4.30 22.33
C HIS A 12 10.90 4.63 20.83
N GLN A 13 11.02 5.92 20.51
CA GLN A 13 11.13 6.37 19.12
C GLN A 13 12.56 6.21 18.63
N SER A 14 12.73 5.65 17.43
CA SER A 14 14.02 5.57 16.74
C SER A 14 14.69 6.94 16.63
N ASP A 15 15.97 7.01 16.99
CA ASP A 15 16.81 8.20 16.83
C ASP A 15 17.13 8.50 15.35
N VAL A 16 17.01 7.49 14.48
CA VAL A 16 17.23 7.62 13.03
C VAL A 16 16.09 8.40 12.39
N LYS A 17 16.44 9.41 11.57
CA LYS A 17 15.47 10.20 10.81
C LYS A 17 15.26 9.60 9.41
N TYR A 18 14.13 8.93 9.22
CA TYR A 18 13.73 8.38 7.93
C TYR A 18 12.91 9.39 7.13
N ILE A 19 13.38 9.71 5.92
CA ILE A 19 12.75 10.69 5.01
C ILE A 19 12.57 10.09 3.62
N ALA A 20 11.56 10.53 2.89
CA ALA A 20 11.31 10.13 1.50
C ALA A 20 10.84 11.34 0.69
N ARG A 21 10.71 11.18 -0.63
CA ARG A 21 10.00 12.16 -1.48
C ARG A 21 8.60 12.47 -0.91
N PRO A 22 8.07 13.68 -1.10
CA PRO A 22 6.69 13.98 -0.74
C PRO A 22 5.72 13.06 -1.49
N PHE A 23 4.72 12.56 -0.76
CA PHE A 23 3.56 11.84 -1.28
C PHE A 23 2.42 12.03 -0.27
N PHE A 24 1.21 11.70 -0.69
CA PHE A 24 0.05 11.65 0.19
C PHE A 24 -0.49 10.21 0.25
N THR A 25 -1.04 9.79 1.38
CA THR A 25 -1.67 8.47 1.52
C THR A 25 -2.85 8.58 2.50
N PHE A 26 -3.92 7.83 2.23
CA PHE A 26 -4.99 7.61 3.20
C PHE A 26 -4.78 6.29 3.93
N HIS A 27 -4.65 5.21 3.17
CA HIS A 27 -4.68 3.85 3.70
C HIS A 27 -3.31 3.18 3.62
N HIS A 28 -2.87 2.69 4.78
CA HIS A 28 -1.88 1.64 4.85
C HIS A 28 -2.52 0.31 4.40
N VAL A 29 -1.70 -0.55 3.79
CA VAL A 29 -2.09 -1.91 3.41
C VAL A 29 -1.71 -2.88 4.52
N ASN A 30 -0.42 -3.00 4.79
CA ASN A 30 0.14 -3.81 5.86
C ASN A 30 1.55 -3.29 6.22
N ALA A 31 2.04 -3.64 7.41
CA ALA A 31 3.42 -3.39 7.80
C ALA A 31 3.93 -4.57 8.62
N PHE A 32 5.13 -5.08 8.32
CA PHE A 32 5.68 -6.25 9.00
C PHE A 32 7.22 -6.20 9.05
N GLU A 33 7.79 -6.94 10.01
CA GLU A 33 9.23 -7.08 10.15
C GLU A 33 9.77 -8.25 9.31
N ARG A 34 10.93 -8.05 8.69
CA ARG A 34 11.70 -9.09 7.99
C ARG A 34 13.17 -8.69 7.93
N ASP A 35 14.05 -9.57 8.41
CA ASP A 35 15.51 -9.44 8.31
C ASP A 35 16.03 -8.04 8.70
N ASP A 36 15.77 -7.61 9.95
CA ASP A 36 16.11 -6.28 10.49
C ASP A 36 15.55 -5.08 9.70
N CYS A 37 14.51 -5.30 8.91
CA CYS A 37 13.79 -4.26 8.19
C CYS A 37 12.30 -4.26 8.55
N ILE A 38 11.66 -3.11 8.44
CA ILE A 38 10.21 -2.99 8.39
C ILE A 38 9.80 -2.79 6.93
N VAL A 39 8.97 -3.68 6.41
CA VAL A 39 8.30 -3.51 5.11
C VAL A 39 6.97 -2.81 5.35
N VAL A 40 6.71 -1.71 4.65
CA VAL A 40 5.48 -0.91 4.78
C VAL A 40 4.85 -0.74 3.42
N ASP A 41 3.64 -1.26 3.26
CA ASP A 41 2.83 -1.10 2.04
C ASP A 41 1.67 -0.14 2.29
N PHE A 42 1.37 0.71 1.31
CA PHE A 42 0.33 1.73 1.39
C PHE A 42 -0.14 2.18 0.00
N CYS A 43 -1.30 2.84 -0.05
CA CYS A 43 -1.84 3.46 -1.26
C CYS A 43 -1.29 4.89 -1.41
N ALA A 44 -0.35 5.11 -2.32
CA ALA A 44 0.32 6.40 -2.48
C ALA A 44 -0.26 7.24 -3.61
N TYR A 45 -0.53 8.51 -3.32
CA TYR A 45 -0.84 9.57 -4.28
C TYR A 45 0.38 10.49 -4.44
N GLU A 46 0.59 11.01 -5.63
CA GLU A 46 1.68 11.97 -5.88
C GLU A 46 1.52 13.26 -5.07
N SER A 47 0.27 13.67 -4.79
CA SER A 47 -0.01 14.89 -4.06
C SER A 47 -1.34 14.83 -3.30
N ALA A 48 -1.53 15.75 -2.36
CA ALA A 48 -2.77 15.91 -1.60
C ALA A 48 -3.89 16.66 -2.37
N LYS A 49 -3.71 16.94 -3.67
CA LYS A 49 -4.70 17.67 -4.50
C LYS A 49 -6.05 16.97 -4.56
N LEU A 50 -6.05 15.64 -4.42
CA LEU A 50 -7.26 14.81 -4.34
C LEU A 50 -8.26 15.29 -3.27
N LEU A 51 -7.78 15.84 -2.14
CA LEU A 51 -8.65 16.30 -1.05
C LEU A 51 -9.65 17.38 -1.50
N THR A 52 -9.28 18.23 -2.46
CA THR A 52 -10.20 19.25 -2.97
C THR A 52 -11.20 18.68 -3.98
N GLN A 53 -10.90 17.53 -4.59
CA GLN A 53 -11.76 16.85 -5.56
C GLN A 53 -12.86 16.01 -4.89
N PHE A 54 -12.65 15.59 -3.64
CA PHE A 54 -13.67 14.88 -2.85
C PHE A 54 -14.76 15.78 -2.26
N LYS A 55 -14.76 17.09 -2.56
CA LYS A 55 -15.85 17.97 -2.12
C LYS A 55 -17.18 17.51 -2.71
N LEU A 56 -18.22 17.46 -1.86
CA LEU A 56 -19.57 17.10 -2.31
C LEU A 56 -20.09 17.99 -3.44
N SER A 57 -19.69 19.26 -3.49
CA SER A 57 -20.04 20.18 -4.60
C SER A 57 -19.51 19.68 -5.94
N GLU A 58 -18.33 19.09 -5.98
CA GLU A 58 -17.72 18.55 -7.21
C GLU A 58 -18.35 17.19 -7.56
N LEU A 59 -18.41 16.28 -6.60
CA LEU A 59 -18.92 14.92 -6.81
C LEU A 59 -20.39 14.91 -7.27
N ARG A 60 -21.24 15.79 -6.69
CA ARG A 60 -22.65 15.92 -7.10
C ARG A 60 -22.84 16.49 -8.51
N GLN A 61 -21.79 17.09 -9.09
CA GLN A 61 -21.76 17.52 -10.48
C GLN A 61 -21.17 16.46 -11.42
N GLY A 62 -20.91 15.23 -10.92
CA GLY A 62 -20.27 14.16 -11.68
C GLY A 62 -18.77 14.37 -11.93
N ARG A 63 -18.14 15.34 -11.25
CA ARG A 63 -16.70 15.56 -11.36
C ARG A 63 -15.98 14.58 -10.43
N LEU A 64 -15.59 13.45 -11.00
CA LEU A 64 -14.85 12.43 -10.29
C LEU A 64 -13.39 12.85 -10.09
N PRO A 65 -12.75 12.41 -9.00
CA PRO A 65 -11.33 12.66 -8.82
C PRO A 65 -10.47 12.02 -9.91
N THR A 66 -9.43 12.73 -10.33
CA THR A 66 -8.51 12.28 -11.39
C THR A 66 -7.18 11.78 -10.85
N GLU A 67 -6.84 12.14 -9.62
CA GLU A 67 -5.64 11.67 -8.93
C GLU A 67 -5.82 10.19 -8.57
N LYS A 68 -4.84 9.36 -8.94
CA LYS A 68 -4.86 7.92 -8.70
C LYS A 68 -3.88 7.58 -7.59
N ALA A 69 -4.26 6.62 -6.75
CA ALA A 69 -3.32 5.98 -5.84
C ALA A 69 -2.76 4.72 -6.47
N TYR A 70 -1.55 4.37 -6.06
CA TYR A 70 -0.88 3.13 -6.45
C TYR A 70 -0.34 2.39 -5.23
N LEU A 71 -0.42 1.06 -5.28
CA LEU A 71 0.17 0.20 -4.26
C LEU A 71 1.68 0.44 -4.23
N THR A 72 2.18 0.94 -3.11
CA THR A 72 3.56 1.41 -2.95
C THR A 72 4.18 0.76 -1.72
N ARG A 73 5.44 0.33 -1.87
CA ARG A 73 6.25 -0.29 -0.81
C ARG A 73 7.39 0.62 -0.41
N VAL A 74 7.63 0.71 0.89
CA VAL A 74 8.85 1.27 1.48
C VAL A 74 9.46 0.22 2.40
N ILE A 75 10.79 0.15 2.44
CA ILE A 75 11.52 -0.74 3.35
C ILE A 75 12.43 0.12 4.22
N ILE A 76 12.28 -0.02 5.53
CA ILE A 76 12.96 0.77 6.55
C ILE A 76 13.95 -0.14 7.26
N PRO A 77 15.28 0.02 7.08
CA PRO A 77 16.27 -0.73 7.85
C PRO A 77 16.24 -0.27 9.31
N LEU A 78 16.21 -1.22 10.25
CA LEU A 78 16.22 -0.94 11.70
C LEU A 78 17.65 -0.82 12.26
N ASN A 79 18.60 -1.53 11.63
CA ASN A 79 20.00 -1.52 12.04
C ASN A 79 20.84 -0.68 11.07
N ILE A 80 21.38 0.44 11.54
CA ILE A 80 22.24 1.31 10.74
C ILE A 80 23.71 1.05 11.14
N PRO A 81 24.56 0.52 10.22
CA PRO A 81 25.94 0.21 10.55
C PRO A 81 26.74 1.42 11.03
N LYS A 82 27.55 1.23 12.08
CA LYS A 82 28.49 2.26 12.55
C LYS A 82 29.50 2.55 11.43
N GLY A 83 29.56 3.80 10.98
CA GLY A 83 30.43 4.23 9.88
C GLY A 83 29.80 4.15 8.49
N ALA A 84 28.48 3.93 8.39
CA ALA A 84 27.77 4.06 7.11
C ALA A 84 28.02 5.43 6.47
N LYS A 85 28.35 5.44 5.18
CA LYS A 85 28.77 6.66 4.47
C LYS A 85 27.62 7.27 3.69
N ALA A 86 27.60 8.60 3.57
CA ALA A 86 26.66 9.30 2.70
C ALA A 86 26.65 8.69 1.29
N GLY A 87 25.45 8.47 0.74
CA GLY A 87 25.24 7.82 -0.55
C GLY A 87 25.20 6.30 -0.52
N GLN A 88 25.58 5.64 0.59
CA GLN A 88 25.49 4.19 0.72
C GLN A 88 24.02 3.74 0.77
N ASN A 89 23.67 2.74 -0.03
CA ASN A 89 22.36 2.07 0.04
C ASN A 89 22.41 0.94 1.07
N LEU A 90 21.65 1.08 2.16
CA LEU A 90 21.57 0.09 3.23
C LEU A 90 20.73 -1.15 2.88
N LEU A 91 20.00 -1.12 1.75
CA LEU A 91 19.26 -2.28 1.23
C LEU A 91 20.02 -3.03 0.14
N GLU A 92 21.28 -2.68 -0.10
CA GLU A 92 22.12 -3.42 -1.06
C GLU A 92 22.31 -4.87 -0.59
N GLY A 93 22.00 -5.84 -1.45
CA GLY A 93 22.03 -7.27 -1.13
C GLY A 93 20.78 -7.82 -0.42
N VAL A 94 19.81 -6.97 -0.06
CA VAL A 94 18.54 -7.42 0.54
C VAL A 94 17.65 -8.03 -0.55
N SER A 95 17.46 -9.35 -0.52
CA SER A 95 16.82 -10.13 -1.59
C SER A 95 15.38 -9.73 -1.91
N PHE A 96 14.65 -9.16 -0.94
CA PHE A 96 13.27 -8.72 -1.09
C PHE A 96 13.14 -7.20 -1.28
N ALA A 97 14.25 -6.47 -1.44
CA ALA A 97 14.21 -5.02 -1.56
C ALA A 97 13.57 -4.53 -2.86
N GLY A 98 13.60 -5.34 -3.93
CA GLY A 98 13.08 -4.94 -5.24
C GLY A 98 13.71 -3.62 -5.70
N HIS A 99 12.88 -2.63 -6.03
CA HIS A 99 13.34 -1.28 -6.37
C HIS A 99 13.49 -0.33 -5.16
N CYS A 100 13.16 -0.76 -3.95
CA CYS A 100 13.34 0.06 -2.75
C CYS A 100 14.83 0.30 -2.45
N LYS A 101 15.12 1.48 -1.89
CA LYS A 101 16.46 1.82 -1.39
C LYS A 101 16.34 2.55 -0.06
N ALA A 102 17.37 2.45 0.77
CA ALA A 102 17.51 3.25 1.99
C ALA A 102 18.91 3.86 1.98
N VAL A 103 19.01 5.09 1.46
CA VAL A 103 20.30 5.74 1.19
C VAL A 103 20.67 6.64 2.35
N VAL A 104 21.88 6.50 2.90
CA VAL A 104 22.40 7.43 3.91
C VAL A 104 22.47 8.83 3.30
N HIS A 105 21.77 9.78 3.90
CA HIS A 105 21.66 11.15 3.41
C HIS A 105 22.98 11.91 3.61
N THR A 106 23.15 13.05 2.92
CA THR A 106 24.39 13.85 2.95
C THR A 106 24.67 14.48 4.31
N ASP A 107 23.68 14.58 5.18
CA ASP A 107 23.84 15.02 6.58
C ASP A 107 24.49 13.96 7.48
N GLY A 108 24.67 12.73 6.98
CA GLY A 108 25.26 11.60 7.70
C GLY A 108 24.38 11.02 8.82
N CYS A 109 23.20 11.58 9.07
CA CYS A 109 22.34 11.24 10.21
C CYS A 109 20.92 10.84 9.80
N SER A 110 20.49 11.17 8.58
CA SER A 110 19.18 10.80 8.04
C SER A 110 19.31 9.68 7.01
N ILE A 111 18.25 8.89 6.86
CA ILE A 111 18.13 7.86 5.81
C ILE A 111 17.04 8.27 4.83
N PHE A 112 17.42 8.40 3.55
CA PHE A 112 16.51 8.68 2.45
C PHE A 112 15.95 7.39 1.86
N LEU A 113 14.67 7.16 2.07
CA LEU A 113 13.91 6.01 1.59
C LEU A 113 13.40 6.28 0.17
N VAL A 114 13.73 5.36 -0.74
CA VAL A 114 13.16 5.28 -2.08
C VAL A 114 12.12 4.18 -2.07
N SER A 115 10.88 4.54 -2.35
CA SER A 115 9.75 3.61 -2.45
C SER A 115 9.70 2.92 -3.81
N GLU A 116 9.06 1.75 -3.85
CA GLU A 116 8.72 1.01 -5.07
C GLU A 116 7.22 1.15 -5.33
N MET A 117 6.82 1.49 -6.57
CA MET A 117 5.47 1.22 -7.04
C MET A 117 5.37 -0.28 -7.33
N VAL A 118 4.57 -1.00 -6.55
CA VAL A 118 4.51 -2.47 -6.59
C VAL A 118 3.90 -2.95 -7.90
N VAL A 119 2.85 -2.28 -8.37
CA VAL A 119 2.20 -2.54 -9.65
C VAL A 119 1.70 -1.24 -10.28
N ASP A 120 1.72 -1.16 -11.61
CA ASP A 120 1.16 -0.04 -12.37
C ASP A 120 -0.34 -0.29 -12.63
N THR A 121 -1.11 -0.32 -11.54
CA THR A 121 -2.58 -0.42 -11.58
C THR A 121 -3.14 0.46 -10.46
N PRO A 122 -4.11 1.33 -10.75
CA PRO A 122 -4.72 2.18 -9.73
C PRO A 122 -5.32 1.33 -8.61
N PHE A 123 -5.04 1.71 -7.37
CA PHE A 123 -5.30 0.86 -6.21
C PHE A 123 -5.64 1.69 -4.97
N GLU A 124 -6.82 1.43 -4.41
CA GLU A 124 -7.29 2.02 -3.16
C GLU A 124 -8.16 1.03 -2.37
N MET A 125 -8.60 1.45 -1.18
CA MET A 125 -9.42 0.68 -0.24
C MET A 125 -8.80 -0.70 0.02
N PRO A 126 -7.52 -0.73 0.46
CA PRO A 126 -6.75 -1.94 0.53
C PRO A 126 -7.28 -2.87 1.61
N ARG A 127 -7.37 -4.15 1.28
CA ARG A 127 -7.76 -5.23 2.19
C ARG A 127 -6.87 -6.43 1.99
N ILE A 128 -6.61 -7.12 3.10
CA ILE A 128 -5.84 -8.36 3.17
C ILE A 128 -6.66 -9.39 3.97
N ASN A 129 -6.19 -10.63 4.04
CA ASN A 129 -6.68 -11.59 5.03
C ASN A 129 -6.21 -11.19 6.44
N TYR A 130 -6.81 -10.12 6.97
CA TYR A 130 -6.32 -9.38 8.13
C TYR A 130 -6.16 -10.27 9.36
N ALA A 131 -7.12 -11.16 9.60
CA ALA A 131 -7.08 -12.09 10.73
C ALA A 131 -5.88 -13.05 10.68
N LEU A 132 -5.37 -13.35 9.47
CA LEU A 132 -4.25 -14.27 9.27
C LEU A 132 -2.90 -13.54 9.19
N VAL A 133 -2.84 -12.38 8.54
CA VAL A 133 -1.56 -11.79 8.09
C VAL A 133 -1.32 -10.33 8.50
N ASN A 134 -2.21 -9.70 9.27
CA ASN A 134 -1.93 -8.34 9.75
C ASN A 134 -0.66 -8.31 10.62
N GLY A 135 0.27 -7.42 10.31
CA GLY A 135 1.55 -7.34 11.01
C GLY A 135 2.57 -8.39 10.58
N LEU A 136 2.22 -9.30 9.67
CA LEU A 136 3.03 -10.43 9.24
C LEU A 136 3.35 -10.38 7.74
N PRO A 137 4.41 -11.07 7.27
CA PRO A 137 4.63 -11.29 5.85
C PRO A 137 3.38 -11.87 5.18
N TYR A 138 3.02 -11.29 4.03
CA TYR A 138 1.79 -11.62 3.32
C TYR A 138 2.03 -11.63 1.81
N ARG A 139 1.10 -12.21 1.05
CA ARG A 139 1.20 -12.37 -0.40
C ARG A 139 0.12 -11.62 -1.18
N PHE A 140 -1.09 -11.51 -0.64
CA PHE A 140 -2.22 -11.00 -1.40
C PHE A 140 -2.84 -9.76 -0.78
N VAL A 141 -3.06 -8.75 -1.62
CA VAL A 141 -3.87 -7.57 -1.28
C VAL A 141 -4.96 -7.38 -2.33
N TYR A 142 -6.11 -6.94 -1.85
CA TYR A 142 -7.32 -6.63 -2.61
C TYR A 142 -7.63 -5.16 -2.48
N GLY A 143 -8.13 -4.54 -3.53
CA GLY A 143 -8.49 -3.13 -3.51
C GLY A 143 -9.43 -2.80 -4.65
N SER A 144 -9.94 -1.58 -4.63
CA SER A 144 -10.76 -1.02 -5.69
C SER A 144 -9.97 0.05 -6.42
N ALA A 145 -10.16 0.14 -7.74
CA ALA A 145 -9.72 1.32 -8.47
C ALA A 145 -10.72 2.45 -8.20
N LEU A 146 -10.23 3.66 -7.90
CA LEU A 146 -11.11 4.82 -7.79
C LEU A 146 -11.85 5.05 -9.12
N PRO A 147 -13.07 5.61 -9.07
CA PRO A 147 -13.88 5.85 -10.26
C PRO A 147 -13.13 6.60 -11.37
N GLY A 148 -13.11 6.03 -12.58
CA GLY A 148 -12.42 6.58 -13.74
C GLY A 148 -12.71 5.77 -15.01
N ASN A 149 -12.07 6.11 -16.14
CA ASN A 149 -12.35 5.47 -17.43
C ASN A 149 -11.69 4.09 -17.60
N ASP A 150 -11.10 3.54 -16.54
CA ASP A 150 -10.19 2.40 -16.62
C ASP A 150 -10.90 1.04 -16.61
N ARG A 151 -12.25 1.01 -16.46
CA ARG A 151 -13.06 -0.23 -16.40
C ARG A 151 -12.51 -1.27 -15.40
N VAL A 152 -12.07 -0.81 -14.23
CA VAL A 152 -11.62 -1.69 -13.14
C VAL A 152 -12.50 -1.45 -11.93
N SER A 153 -13.05 -2.52 -11.35
CA SER A 153 -13.88 -2.46 -10.13
C SER A 153 -13.13 -3.05 -8.94
N LEU A 154 -12.50 -4.21 -9.13
CA LEU A 154 -11.72 -4.91 -8.11
C LEU A 154 -10.33 -5.24 -8.67
N VAL A 155 -9.33 -5.15 -7.81
CA VAL A 155 -7.94 -5.51 -8.08
C VAL A 155 -7.47 -6.47 -7.01
N LYS A 156 -6.90 -7.61 -7.42
CA LYS A 156 -6.12 -8.53 -6.58
C LYS A 156 -4.66 -8.45 -7.03
N VAL A 157 -3.76 -8.25 -6.10
CA VAL A 157 -2.31 -8.19 -6.35
C VAL A 157 -1.61 -9.28 -5.56
N ASP A 158 -0.82 -10.10 -6.24
CA ASP A 158 0.24 -10.91 -5.62
C ASP A 158 1.47 -10.03 -5.43
N VAL A 159 1.79 -9.63 -4.21
CA VAL A 159 2.87 -8.66 -3.93
C VAL A 159 4.27 -9.26 -4.09
N ILE A 160 4.38 -10.58 -4.26
CA ILE A 160 5.63 -11.30 -4.51
C ILE A 160 5.90 -11.39 -6.00
N SER A 161 4.95 -11.97 -6.76
CA SER A 161 5.12 -12.13 -8.21
C SER A 161 4.76 -10.86 -9.01
N LYS A 162 4.17 -9.85 -8.35
CA LYS A 162 3.62 -8.63 -8.95
C LYS A 162 2.48 -8.91 -9.95
N ALA A 163 1.87 -10.09 -9.88
CA ALA A 163 0.76 -10.44 -10.75
C ALA A 163 -0.50 -9.69 -10.30
N VAL A 164 -1.22 -9.14 -11.29
CA VAL A 164 -2.46 -8.39 -11.09
C VAL A 164 -3.61 -9.16 -11.73
N GLN A 165 -4.70 -9.33 -10.97
CA GLN A 165 -5.98 -9.78 -11.50
C GLN A 165 -7.01 -8.67 -11.28
N THR A 166 -7.78 -8.36 -12.30
CA THR A 166 -8.82 -7.35 -12.22
C THR A 166 -10.18 -7.95 -12.54
N TRP A 167 -11.21 -7.38 -11.92
CA TRP A 167 -12.60 -7.68 -12.25
C TRP A 167 -13.35 -6.38 -12.53
N TRP A 168 -14.20 -6.40 -13.54
CA TRP A 168 -15.03 -5.29 -13.95
C TRP A 168 -16.50 -5.69 -13.90
N ALA A 169 -17.32 -4.87 -13.25
CA ALA A 169 -18.75 -5.11 -13.13
C ALA A 169 -19.55 -4.99 -14.44
N GLY A 170 -18.91 -4.64 -15.56
CA GLY A 170 -19.58 -4.55 -16.86
C GLY A 170 -20.41 -3.28 -17.09
N SER A 171 -20.42 -2.35 -16.13
CA SER A 171 -21.17 -1.09 -16.23
C SER A 171 -20.31 0.14 -15.91
N ALA A 172 -20.47 1.20 -16.69
CA ALA A 172 -19.84 2.50 -16.44
C ALA A 172 -20.52 3.28 -15.29
N THR A 173 -21.69 2.85 -14.84
CA THR A 173 -22.40 3.43 -13.68
C THR A 173 -22.13 2.66 -12.39
N PHE A 174 -21.34 1.59 -12.45
CA PHE A 174 -20.97 0.82 -11.27
C PHE A 174 -19.75 1.44 -10.59
N TYR A 175 -19.92 1.85 -9.33
CA TYR A 175 -18.84 2.34 -8.49
C TYR A 175 -18.54 1.32 -7.40
N ALA A 176 -17.35 0.72 -7.46
CA ALA A 176 -16.93 -0.25 -6.47
C ALA A 176 -16.59 0.45 -5.14
N GLY A 177 -17.23 0.00 -4.06
CA GLY A 177 -16.78 0.30 -2.70
C GLY A 177 -15.57 -0.56 -2.30
N GLU A 178 -15.26 -0.56 -1.00
CA GLU A 178 -14.17 -1.36 -0.43
C GLU A 178 -14.46 -2.88 -0.54
N PRO A 179 -13.49 -3.69 -1.01
CA PRO A 179 -13.64 -5.14 -1.10
C PRO A 179 -13.32 -5.82 0.22
N VAL A 180 -14.33 -6.34 0.90
CA VAL A 180 -14.13 -7.05 2.16
C VAL A 180 -13.82 -8.52 1.89
N PHE A 181 -12.60 -8.96 2.23
CA PHE A 181 -12.21 -10.37 2.17
C PHE A 181 -12.90 -11.18 3.28
N VAL A 182 -13.48 -12.31 2.91
CA VAL A 182 -14.11 -13.27 3.83
C VAL A 182 -13.43 -14.64 3.63
N PRO A 183 -12.63 -15.10 4.60
CA PRO A 183 -11.98 -16.40 4.51
C PRO A 183 -13.01 -17.55 4.51
N ARG A 184 -12.74 -18.61 3.75
CA ARG A 184 -13.47 -19.88 3.87
C ARG A 184 -13.20 -20.49 5.25
N THR A 185 -14.16 -21.24 5.79
CA THR A 185 -13.91 -22.03 7.00
C THR A 185 -12.90 -23.13 6.68
N GLY A 186 -11.84 -23.25 7.48
CA GLY A 186 -10.78 -24.25 7.26
C GLY A 186 -9.81 -23.91 6.12
N ASN A 187 -9.65 -22.63 5.79
CA ASN A 187 -8.75 -22.12 4.75
C ASN A 187 -7.42 -22.87 4.61
N SER A 188 -7.09 -23.24 3.36
CA SER A 188 -5.80 -23.86 3.03
C SER A 188 -4.75 -22.87 2.51
N SER A 189 -5.14 -21.65 2.11
CA SER A 189 -4.23 -20.58 1.64
C SER A 189 -4.70 -19.18 2.07
N GLU A 190 -3.81 -18.19 1.95
CA GLU A 190 -4.07 -16.80 2.34
C GLU A 190 -5.25 -16.16 1.58
N ASP A 191 -5.39 -16.50 0.29
CA ASP A 191 -6.43 -16.02 -0.62
C ASP A 191 -7.61 -16.97 -0.78
N ASP A 192 -7.69 -18.00 0.06
CA ASP A 192 -8.82 -18.92 0.06
C ASP A 192 -10.05 -18.24 0.69
N GLY A 193 -10.99 -17.79 -0.13
CA GLY A 193 -12.16 -17.10 0.38
C GLY A 193 -12.99 -16.46 -0.71
N LYS A 194 -13.86 -15.54 -0.28
CA LYS A 194 -14.75 -14.75 -1.13
C LYS A 194 -14.54 -13.27 -0.85
N TYR A 195 -15.04 -12.43 -1.76
CA TYR A 195 -15.04 -10.98 -1.57
C TYR A 195 -16.47 -10.46 -1.51
N LEU A 196 -16.71 -9.53 -0.59
CA LEU A 196 -17.93 -8.73 -0.56
C LEU A 196 -17.62 -7.34 -1.08
N LEU A 197 -18.16 -7.00 -2.24
CA LEU A 197 -18.12 -5.65 -2.80
C LEU A 197 -19.46 -4.97 -2.57
N ARG A 198 -19.44 -3.78 -2.00
CA ARG A 198 -20.64 -2.96 -1.88
C ARG A 198 -20.77 -2.02 -3.09
N ASN A 199 -21.97 -1.99 -3.69
CA ASN A 199 -22.41 -0.93 -4.59
C ASN A 199 -23.78 -0.43 -4.13
N GLU A 200 -23.85 0.81 -3.66
CA GLU A 200 -25.04 1.44 -3.05
C GLU A 200 -25.74 0.56 -2.00
N ASN A 201 -26.66 -0.29 -2.46
CA ASN A 201 -27.55 -1.16 -1.67
C ASN A 201 -27.35 -2.67 -1.90
N VAL A 202 -26.36 -3.09 -2.70
CA VAL A 202 -26.12 -4.51 -3.04
C VAL A 202 -24.72 -4.93 -2.62
N PHE A 203 -24.62 -6.11 -2.00
CA PHE A 203 -23.36 -6.84 -1.85
C PHE A 203 -23.21 -7.82 -3.00
N ILE A 204 -22.10 -7.72 -3.71
CA ILE A 204 -21.73 -8.67 -4.76
C ILE A 204 -20.67 -9.60 -4.18
N GLU A 205 -20.98 -10.89 -4.25
CA GLU A 205 -19.98 -11.93 -4.02
C GLU A 205 -19.14 -12.07 -5.29
N VAL A 206 -17.83 -11.89 -5.15
CA VAL A 206 -16.86 -12.20 -6.21
C VAL A 206 -16.05 -13.41 -5.75
N ILE A 207 -15.82 -14.36 -6.68
CA ILE A 207 -15.04 -15.58 -6.48
C ILE A 207 -13.69 -15.39 -7.16
#